data_AF-A0A0H2XPZ0-F1
#
_entry.id   AF-A0A0H2XPZ0-F1
#
_cell.length_a   1.000
_cell.length_b   1.000
_cell.length_c   1.000
_cell.angle_alpha   90.00
_cell.angle_beta   90.00
_cell.angle_gamma   90.00
#
_symmetry.space_group_name_H-M   'P 1'
#
loop_
_entity.id
_entity.type
_entity.pdbx_description
1 polymer ?
#
loop_
_entity_poly.entity_id
_entity_poly.type
_entity_poly.pdbx_seq_one_letter_code
_entity_poly.pdbx_strand_id
1 'polypeptide(L)'
;MSQIFENPLPGVPSVESPFFTQIFEAEGVDPEIRRIARDLHHNGFAIIDFPDTEFDQLAERIKDDLRDQYKWDYWFDEGYNIGDGLRIQDAWKFNDDVKRIATNSHILHLLKKLFGRHAWPFQTLNFPVGTQQHMHTDAVHFSSAPERFMCGVWTAFEDIGEDAGPLLYYPGSHKWPIFTNEHIGICATHLERKPTQSVYESMWRALVDAHGVKPQTFRAKKGQALIWLANLLHGGTKQLDKTKTRWSQVTHYYFEDCAYYTPMWSDPFYGNIAFRELPNIVTGEITRNAYLGKQIPIERVGSAHVTRGLPADFDAELYFAANPDVRAAGVGAEEHYLAHGWREMRSLRP
;
A
#
# COMPACT_ATOMS: atom_id res chain seq x y z
N MET A 1 -31.99 -11.61 -27.51
CA MET A 1 -31.41 -11.77 -26.17
C MET A 1 -29.96 -11.37 -26.30
N SER A 2 -29.55 -10.20 -25.77
CA SER A 2 -28.13 -9.86 -25.75
C SER A 2 -27.41 -10.85 -24.85
N GLN A 3 -26.31 -11.41 -25.33
CA GLN A 3 -25.48 -12.31 -24.56
C GLN A 3 -24.84 -11.48 -23.44
N ILE A 4 -25.12 -11.81 -22.17
CA ILE A 4 -24.47 -11.15 -21.03
C ILE A 4 -22.98 -11.45 -21.10
N PHE A 5 -22.14 -10.41 -21.07
CA PHE A 5 -20.69 -10.59 -21.06
C PHE A 5 -20.25 -11.21 -19.73
N GLU A 6 -19.64 -12.38 -19.80
CA GLU A 6 -19.02 -13.06 -18.66
C GLU A 6 -17.52 -12.73 -18.66
N ASN A 7 -17.02 -12.05 -17.62
CA ASN A 7 -15.63 -11.62 -17.54
C ASN A 7 -14.71 -12.84 -17.33
N PRO A 8 -13.83 -13.20 -18.29
CA PRO A 8 -12.96 -14.37 -18.17
C PRO A 8 -11.74 -14.13 -17.27
N LEU A 9 -11.54 -12.90 -16.76
CA LEU A 9 -10.40 -12.53 -15.91
C LEU A 9 -10.88 -12.05 -14.52
N PRO A 10 -11.45 -12.94 -13.67
CA PRO A 10 -11.89 -12.57 -12.32
C PRO A 10 -10.72 -12.24 -11.37
N GLY A 11 -9.49 -12.53 -11.79
CA GLY A 11 -8.25 -12.17 -11.11
C GLY A 11 -7.64 -10.84 -11.55
N VAL A 12 -8.35 -10.02 -12.33
CA VAL A 12 -7.92 -8.67 -12.70
C VAL A 12 -8.99 -7.68 -12.23
N PRO A 13 -8.66 -6.59 -11.51
CA PRO A 13 -9.62 -5.57 -11.17
C PRO A 13 -10.38 -5.08 -12.40
N SER A 14 -11.71 -4.97 -12.30
CA SER A 14 -12.53 -4.66 -13.48
C SER A 14 -12.11 -3.35 -14.17
N VAL A 15 -11.76 -2.30 -13.41
CA VAL A 15 -11.24 -1.03 -13.94
C VAL A 15 -9.87 -1.13 -14.61
N GLU A 16 -9.10 -2.17 -14.34
CA GLU A 16 -7.79 -2.43 -14.96
C GLU A 16 -7.84 -3.59 -15.98
N SER A 17 -9.03 -4.12 -16.26
CA SER A 17 -9.22 -5.25 -17.15
C SER A 17 -9.00 -4.87 -18.62
N PRO A 18 -8.38 -5.74 -19.44
CA PRO A 18 -8.35 -5.56 -20.89
C PRO A 18 -9.75 -5.63 -21.52
N PHE A 19 -10.76 -6.08 -20.78
CA PHE A 19 -12.17 -6.09 -21.19
C PHE A 19 -12.96 -4.88 -20.64
N PHE A 20 -12.28 -3.79 -20.31
CA PHE A 20 -12.89 -2.58 -19.75
C PHE A 20 -14.14 -2.13 -20.52
N THR A 21 -14.06 -2.07 -21.86
CA THR A 21 -15.18 -1.65 -22.71
C THR A 21 -16.40 -2.55 -22.53
N GLN A 22 -16.22 -3.86 -22.52
CA GLN A 22 -17.32 -4.82 -22.34
C GLN A 22 -17.93 -4.72 -20.94
N ILE A 23 -17.14 -4.36 -19.93
CA ILE A 23 -17.59 -4.27 -18.54
C ILE A 23 -18.32 -2.95 -18.26
N PHE A 24 -17.74 -1.80 -18.65
CA PHE A 24 -18.22 -0.47 -18.25
C PHE A 24 -18.88 0.34 -19.37
N GLU A 25 -18.62 0.02 -20.64
CA GLU A 25 -19.27 0.68 -21.79
C GLU A 25 -20.53 -0.04 -22.25
N ALA A 26 -20.93 -1.12 -21.57
CA ALA A 26 -22.18 -1.80 -21.81
C ALA A 26 -23.40 -0.91 -21.47
N GLU A 27 -24.51 -1.18 -22.17
CA GLU A 27 -25.81 -0.57 -21.89
C GLU A 27 -26.28 -0.94 -20.47
N GLY A 28 -26.85 0.04 -19.75
CA GLY A 28 -27.36 -0.16 -18.38
C GLY A 28 -26.33 0.02 -17.26
N VAL A 29 -25.04 0.22 -17.57
CA VAL A 29 -24.06 0.67 -16.54
C VAL A 29 -24.40 2.10 -16.12
N ASP A 30 -24.47 2.31 -14.80
CA ASP A 30 -24.74 3.61 -14.20
C ASP A 30 -23.76 4.68 -14.72
N PRO A 31 -24.24 5.88 -15.12
CA PRO A 31 -23.38 6.90 -15.72
C PRO A 31 -22.23 7.37 -14.82
N GLU A 32 -22.45 7.47 -13.50
CA GLU A 32 -21.43 7.94 -12.57
C GLU A 32 -20.40 6.83 -12.31
N ILE A 33 -20.84 5.57 -12.16
CA ILE A 33 -19.93 4.42 -12.12
C ILE A 33 -19.07 4.39 -13.39
N ARG A 34 -19.66 4.58 -14.58
CA ARG A 34 -18.92 4.61 -15.85
C ARG A 34 -17.89 5.74 -15.88
N ARG A 35 -18.24 6.94 -15.41
CA ARG A 35 -17.31 8.08 -15.33
C ARG A 35 -16.13 7.75 -14.42
N ILE A 36 -16.39 7.31 -13.19
CA ILE A 36 -15.36 6.95 -12.21
C ILE A 36 -14.48 5.82 -12.76
N ALA A 37 -15.08 4.81 -13.38
CA ALA A 37 -14.35 3.70 -13.99
C ALA A 37 -13.41 4.17 -15.11
N ARG A 38 -13.86 5.10 -15.97
CA ARG A 38 -13.02 5.69 -17.03
C ARG A 38 -11.86 6.48 -16.44
N ASP A 39 -12.09 7.26 -15.39
CA ASP A 39 -11.05 8.05 -14.74
C ASP A 39 -9.99 7.13 -14.13
N LEU A 40 -10.40 6.09 -13.39
CA LEU A 40 -9.48 5.08 -12.84
C LEU A 40 -8.74 4.32 -13.96
N HIS A 41 -9.43 3.89 -15.00
CA HIS A 41 -8.83 3.14 -16.10
C HIS A 41 -7.78 3.97 -16.85
N HIS A 42 -8.07 5.22 -17.16
CA HIS A 42 -7.18 6.07 -17.94
C HIS A 42 -6.07 6.69 -17.10
N ASN A 43 -6.40 7.22 -15.92
CA ASN A 43 -5.53 8.08 -15.14
C ASN A 43 -4.97 7.40 -13.89
N GLY A 44 -5.63 6.34 -13.39
CA GLY A 44 -5.23 5.62 -12.18
C GLY A 44 -5.80 6.21 -10.91
N PHE A 45 -6.60 7.28 -11.03
CA PHE A 45 -7.34 7.90 -9.95
C PHE A 45 -8.68 8.43 -10.44
N ALA A 46 -9.62 8.64 -9.51
CA ALA A 46 -10.86 9.34 -9.75
C ALA A 46 -11.19 10.25 -8.56
N ILE A 47 -11.70 11.44 -8.87
CA ILE A 47 -12.21 12.37 -7.86
C ILE A 47 -13.73 12.19 -7.76
N ILE A 48 -14.22 12.14 -6.54
CA ILE A 48 -15.64 12.03 -6.19
C ILE A 48 -15.97 13.00 -5.04
N ASP A 49 -17.25 13.33 -4.89
CA ASP A 49 -17.76 13.87 -3.64
C ASP A 49 -18.03 12.70 -2.69
N PHE A 50 -17.57 12.80 -1.44
CA PHE A 50 -17.69 11.72 -0.47
C PHE A 50 -19.18 11.50 -0.13
N PRO A 51 -19.70 10.28 -0.31
CA PRO A 51 -21.14 10.00 -0.23
C PRO A 51 -21.61 9.84 1.22
N ASP A 52 -21.57 10.92 1.99
CA ASP A 52 -22.13 11.00 3.34
C ASP A 52 -22.79 12.37 3.56
N THR A 53 -24.10 12.37 3.80
CA THR A 53 -24.88 13.61 4.00
C THR A 53 -24.52 14.35 5.28
N GLU A 54 -23.90 13.68 6.24
CA GLU A 54 -23.45 14.28 7.50
C GLU A 54 -21.94 14.59 7.50
N PHE A 55 -21.30 14.50 6.33
CA PHE A 55 -19.85 14.61 6.19
C PHE A 55 -19.27 15.87 6.85
N ASP A 56 -19.89 17.03 6.67
CA ASP A 56 -19.34 18.28 7.18
C ASP A 56 -19.21 18.30 8.70
N GLN A 57 -20.22 17.75 9.40
CA GLN A 57 -20.22 17.64 10.86
C GLN A 57 -19.23 16.56 11.32
N LEU A 58 -19.17 15.46 10.57
CA LEU A 58 -18.25 14.35 10.81
C LEU A 58 -16.78 14.82 10.72
N ALA A 59 -16.46 15.60 9.70
CA ALA A 59 -15.13 16.16 9.49
C ALA A 59 -14.71 17.11 10.63
N GLU A 60 -15.60 17.99 11.11
CA GLU A 60 -15.27 18.88 12.23
C GLU A 60 -15.06 18.09 13.54
N ARG A 61 -15.91 17.11 13.86
CA ARG A 61 -15.71 16.27 15.06
C ARG A 61 -14.39 15.51 15.02
N ILE A 62 -14.04 14.92 13.88
CA ILE A 62 -12.74 14.23 13.72
C ILE A 62 -11.57 15.21 13.93
N LYS A 63 -11.67 16.43 13.37
CA LYS A 63 -10.63 17.45 13.55
C LYS A 63 -10.48 17.80 15.02
N ASP A 64 -11.58 18.06 15.73
CA ASP A 64 -11.57 18.42 17.14
C ASP A 64 -11.02 17.27 18.00
N ASP A 65 -11.51 16.04 17.81
CA ASP A 65 -11.12 14.85 18.59
C ASP A 65 -9.64 14.47 18.43
N LEU A 66 -9.08 14.68 17.23
CA LEU A 66 -7.70 14.32 16.93
C LEU A 66 -6.72 15.47 17.13
N ARG A 67 -7.17 16.73 17.21
CA ARG A 67 -6.30 17.93 17.25
C ARG A 67 -5.22 17.81 18.31
N ASP A 68 -5.60 17.53 19.55
CA ASP A 68 -4.69 17.54 20.69
C ASP A 68 -3.84 16.26 20.80
N GLN A 69 -4.06 15.28 19.91
CA GLN A 69 -3.28 14.05 19.84
C GLN A 69 -2.02 14.20 18.97
N TYR A 70 -1.94 15.26 18.17
CA TYR A 70 -0.75 15.54 17.35
C TYR A 70 0.29 16.34 18.12
N LYS A 71 1.56 16.09 17.80
CA LYS A 71 2.70 16.82 18.37
C LYS A 71 2.90 18.16 17.65
N TRP A 72 1.98 19.09 17.83
CA TRP A 72 2.01 20.40 17.16
C TRP A 72 3.26 21.21 17.47
N ASP A 73 3.68 21.26 18.74
CA ASP A 73 4.88 22.01 19.15
C ASP A 73 6.11 21.53 18.37
N TYR A 74 6.33 20.21 18.33
CA TYR A 74 7.39 19.60 17.52
C TYR A 74 7.30 19.99 16.03
N TRP A 75 6.09 19.95 15.46
CA TRP A 75 5.92 20.26 14.05
C TRP A 75 6.23 21.72 13.72
N PHE A 76 5.79 22.65 14.56
CA PHE A 76 6.07 24.09 14.38
C PHE A 76 7.54 24.45 14.62
N ASP A 77 8.19 23.81 15.59
CA ASP A 77 9.58 24.11 15.96
C ASP A 77 10.58 23.47 14.98
N GLU A 78 10.35 22.22 14.57
CA GLU A 78 11.31 21.43 13.79
C GLU A 78 10.70 20.77 12.55
N GLY A 79 9.58 20.05 12.72
CA GLY A 79 9.02 19.15 11.71
C GLY A 79 8.78 19.81 10.35
N TYR A 80 8.19 21.01 10.35
CA TYR A 80 7.95 21.79 9.12
C TYR A 80 9.25 22.07 8.33
N ASN A 81 10.32 22.46 9.02
CA ASN A 81 11.57 22.88 8.38
C ASN A 81 12.33 21.70 7.75
N ILE A 82 12.24 20.52 8.35
CA ILE A 82 12.86 19.29 7.84
C ILE A 82 11.94 18.52 6.89
N GLY A 83 10.70 18.98 6.70
CA GLY A 83 9.72 18.38 5.82
C GLY A 83 9.08 17.11 6.38
N ASP A 84 9.02 16.97 7.69
CA ASP A 84 8.31 15.88 8.36
C ASP A 84 6.81 16.19 8.51
N GLY A 85 6.00 15.13 8.57
CA GLY A 85 4.56 15.21 8.67
C GLY A 85 4.04 14.84 10.06
N LEU A 86 2.78 15.19 10.32
CA LEU A 86 2.02 14.66 11.46
C LEU A 86 1.07 13.57 10.95
N ARG A 87 1.04 12.42 11.63
CA ARG A 87 0.20 11.29 11.24
C ARG A 87 -0.26 10.52 12.45
N ILE A 88 -1.56 10.21 12.50
CA ILE A 88 -2.10 9.17 13.37
C ILE A 88 -2.50 8.01 12.49
N GLN A 89 -1.91 6.85 12.73
CA GLN A 89 -2.30 5.61 12.07
C GLN A 89 -3.38 4.90 12.91
N ASP A 90 -4.37 4.36 12.23
CA ASP A 90 -5.45 3.52 12.76
C ASP A 90 -6.29 4.19 13.85
N ALA A 91 -6.58 5.49 13.68
CA ALA A 91 -7.50 6.21 14.57
C ALA A 91 -8.90 5.58 14.63
N TRP A 92 -9.29 4.77 13.64
CA TRP A 92 -10.54 3.98 13.65
C TRP A 92 -10.69 3.08 14.88
N LYS A 93 -9.58 2.74 15.56
CA LYS A 93 -9.59 1.89 16.75
C LYS A 93 -10.19 2.59 17.98
N PHE A 94 -10.17 3.92 18.01
CA PHE A 94 -10.62 4.71 19.16
C PHE A 94 -11.51 5.90 18.79
N ASN A 95 -11.70 6.18 17.50
CA ASN A 95 -12.59 7.22 17.01
C ASN A 95 -13.62 6.64 16.03
N ASP A 96 -14.89 6.63 16.44
CA ASP A 96 -15.99 6.03 15.66
C ASP A 96 -16.30 6.81 14.38
N ASP A 97 -16.04 8.11 14.37
CA ASP A 97 -16.25 8.96 13.20
C ASP A 97 -15.20 8.66 12.09
N VAL A 98 -13.94 8.45 12.47
CA VAL A 98 -12.87 7.94 11.58
C VAL A 98 -13.25 6.56 11.04
N LYS A 99 -13.75 5.67 11.90
CA LYS A 99 -14.22 4.34 11.51
C LYS A 99 -15.40 4.42 10.54
N ARG A 100 -16.35 5.34 10.74
CA ARG A 100 -17.50 5.59 9.86
C ARG A 100 -17.05 6.02 8.46
N ILE A 101 -16.08 6.93 8.35
CA ILE A 101 -15.49 7.29 7.05
C ILE A 101 -14.90 6.05 6.36
N ALA A 102 -14.12 5.25 7.10
CA ALA A 102 -13.46 4.07 6.54
C ALA A 102 -14.44 2.94 6.13
N THR A 103 -15.60 2.87 6.78
CA THR A 103 -16.59 1.80 6.58
C THR A 103 -17.84 2.27 5.83
N ASN A 104 -17.79 3.45 5.20
CA ASN A 104 -18.92 4.02 4.47
C ASN A 104 -19.45 3.04 3.40
N SER A 105 -20.73 2.66 3.53
CA SER A 105 -21.35 1.60 2.74
C SER A 105 -21.45 1.96 1.25
N HIS A 106 -21.60 3.23 0.91
CA HIS A 106 -21.62 3.70 -0.47
C HIS A 106 -20.24 3.57 -1.13
N ILE A 107 -19.16 3.90 -0.42
CA ILE A 107 -17.79 3.66 -0.89
C ILE A 107 -17.53 2.16 -1.09
N LEU A 108 -17.88 1.31 -0.12
CA LEU A 108 -17.70 -0.14 -0.26
C LEU A 108 -18.49 -0.72 -1.45
N HIS A 109 -19.72 -0.25 -1.67
CA HIS A 109 -20.52 -0.64 -2.82
C HIS A 109 -19.91 -0.17 -4.14
N LEU A 110 -19.46 1.09 -4.20
CA LEU A 110 -18.77 1.67 -5.35
C LEU A 110 -17.52 0.87 -5.70
N LEU A 111 -16.63 0.62 -4.73
CA LEU A 111 -15.41 -0.16 -4.93
C LEU A 111 -15.74 -1.59 -5.38
N LYS A 112 -16.78 -2.22 -4.85
CA LYS A 112 -17.24 -3.52 -5.33
C LYS A 112 -17.57 -3.52 -6.82
N LYS A 113 -18.28 -2.49 -7.29
CA LYS A 113 -18.65 -2.34 -8.71
C LYS A 113 -17.43 -2.08 -9.60
N LEU A 114 -16.46 -1.30 -9.12
CA LEU A 114 -15.26 -0.91 -9.87
C LEU A 114 -14.23 -2.05 -9.96
N PHE A 115 -14.07 -2.86 -8.92
CA PHE A 115 -13.05 -3.91 -8.88
C PHE A 115 -13.63 -5.30 -9.23
N GLY A 116 -14.94 -5.50 -9.06
CA GLY A 116 -15.60 -6.78 -9.27
C GLY A 116 -15.50 -7.74 -8.08
N ARG A 117 -14.95 -7.28 -6.94
CA ARG A 117 -14.82 -8.03 -5.68
C ARG A 117 -15.23 -7.16 -4.51
N HIS A 118 -15.65 -7.76 -3.40
CA HIS A 118 -15.96 -6.99 -2.19
C HIS A 118 -14.69 -6.35 -1.63
N ALA A 119 -14.74 -5.03 -1.43
CA ALA A 119 -13.70 -4.29 -0.76
C ALA A 119 -13.85 -4.38 0.75
N TRP A 120 -12.74 -4.34 1.48
CA TRP A 120 -12.72 -4.22 2.92
C TRP A 120 -11.59 -3.29 3.39
N PRO A 121 -11.89 -2.32 4.28
CA PRO A 121 -10.92 -1.37 4.81
C PRO A 121 -10.02 -2.04 5.86
N PHE A 122 -8.73 -1.75 5.81
CA PHE A 122 -7.74 -2.37 6.72
C PHE A 122 -6.83 -1.39 7.46
N GLN A 123 -6.78 -0.13 7.01
CA GLN A 123 -5.96 0.89 7.65
C GLN A 123 -6.58 2.27 7.44
N THR A 124 -6.50 3.11 8.47
CA THR A 124 -6.70 4.57 8.31
C THR A 124 -5.42 5.33 8.62
N LEU A 125 -5.16 6.39 7.87
CA LEU A 125 -4.11 7.36 8.19
C LEU A 125 -4.74 8.75 8.22
N ASN A 126 -4.65 9.42 9.36
CA ASN A 126 -5.21 10.74 9.57
C ASN A 126 -4.07 11.76 9.63
N PHE A 127 -4.21 12.83 8.85
CA PHE A 127 -3.17 13.84 8.67
C PHE A 127 -3.77 15.23 8.91
N PRO A 128 -3.14 16.07 9.73
CA PRO A 128 -3.56 17.46 9.92
C PRO A 128 -2.72 18.45 9.09
N VAL A 129 -1.65 17.97 8.43
CA VAL A 129 -0.68 18.74 7.61
C VAL A 129 -0.17 17.87 6.46
N GLY A 130 0.46 18.49 5.46
CA GLY A 130 1.09 17.75 4.36
C GLY A 130 2.31 16.94 4.83
N THR A 131 2.49 15.72 4.32
CA THR A 131 3.60 14.83 4.72
C THR A 131 4.87 15.03 3.90
N GLN A 132 4.78 15.73 2.77
CA GLN A 132 5.85 15.84 1.76
C GLN A 132 6.47 14.49 1.36
N GLN A 133 5.70 13.40 1.51
CA GLN A 133 6.22 12.06 1.29
C GLN A 133 6.69 11.92 -0.15
N HIS A 134 7.88 11.35 -0.32
CA HIS A 134 8.41 11.04 -1.64
C HIS A 134 7.41 10.23 -2.45
N MET A 135 7.41 10.43 -3.78
CA MET A 135 6.56 9.67 -4.67
C MET A 135 6.81 8.16 -4.54
N HIS A 136 5.75 7.38 -4.42
CA HIS A 136 5.79 5.94 -4.23
C HIS A 136 4.52 5.31 -4.81
N THR A 137 4.54 3.99 -4.94
CA THR A 137 3.33 3.20 -5.18
C THR A 137 2.99 2.48 -3.89
N ASP A 138 1.70 2.29 -3.61
CA ASP A 138 1.32 1.48 -2.46
C ASP A 138 1.58 0.00 -2.70
N ALA A 139 1.68 -0.42 -3.97
CA ALA A 139 1.95 -1.79 -4.36
C ALA A 139 3.21 -2.40 -3.72
N VAL A 140 4.25 -1.61 -3.38
CA VAL A 140 5.44 -2.15 -2.68
C VAL A 140 5.20 -2.38 -1.18
N HIS A 141 4.20 -1.72 -0.60
CA HIS A 141 3.85 -1.76 0.82
C HIS A 141 2.70 -2.74 1.11
N PHE A 142 1.64 -2.66 0.30
CA PHE A 142 0.39 -3.39 0.44
C PHE A 142 0.04 -4.00 -0.92
N SER A 143 0.26 -5.31 -1.07
CA SER A 143 -0.11 -6.00 -2.30
C SER A 143 -0.91 -7.25 -2.02
N SER A 144 -1.52 -7.75 -3.07
CA SER A 144 -2.33 -8.95 -3.11
C SER A 144 -1.84 -9.89 -4.20
N ALA A 145 -2.15 -11.18 -4.06
CA ALA A 145 -2.12 -12.14 -5.15
C ALA A 145 -3.55 -12.67 -5.35
N PRO A 146 -4.20 -12.45 -6.51
CA PRO A 146 -3.71 -11.68 -7.67
C PRO A 146 -3.44 -10.20 -7.35
N GLU A 147 -2.50 -9.60 -8.10
CA GLU A 147 -2.06 -8.22 -7.88
C GLU A 147 -3.16 -7.18 -8.17
N ARG A 148 -2.92 -5.93 -7.74
CA ARG A 148 -3.76 -4.75 -7.99
C ARG A 148 -5.12 -4.72 -7.28
N PHE A 149 -5.48 -5.77 -6.53
CA PHE A 149 -6.62 -5.74 -5.63
C PHE A 149 -6.29 -5.01 -4.32
N MET A 150 -5.98 -3.73 -4.43
CA MET A 150 -5.84 -2.79 -3.33
C MET A 150 -6.04 -1.37 -3.87
N CYS A 151 -6.68 -0.49 -3.10
CA CYS A 151 -6.80 0.93 -3.43
C CYS A 151 -6.79 1.81 -2.19
N GLY A 152 -6.37 3.05 -2.35
CA GLY A 152 -6.54 4.09 -1.34
C GLY A 152 -7.72 5.00 -1.69
N VAL A 153 -8.43 5.45 -0.65
CA VAL A 153 -9.39 6.56 -0.75
C VAL A 153 -8.95 7.63 0.23
N TRP A 154 -8.52 8.76 -0.31
CA TRP A 154 -8.11 9.91 0.46
C TRP A 154 -9.22 10.95 0.45
N THR A 155 -9.63 11.42 1.62
CA THR A 155 -10.79 12.29 1.80
C THR A 155 -10.38 13.59 2.49
N ALA A 156 -10.77 14.73 1.92
CA ALA A 156 -10.49 16.06 2.44
C ALA A 156 -11.49 16.49 3.51
N PHE A 157 -11.01 16.81 4.71
CA PHE A 157 -11.84 17.38 5.79
C PHE A 157 -11.90 18.91 5.74
N GLU A 158 -11.18 19.53 4.81
CA GLU A 158 -11.18 20.97 4.56
C GLU A 158 -10.77 21.28 3.10
N ASP A 159 -10.94 22.53 2.69
CA ASP A 159 -10.41 23.01 1.42
C ASP A 159 -8.88 23.05 1.45
N ILE A 160 -8.24 22.47 0.43
CA ILE A 160 -6.77 22.38 0.34
C ILE A 160 -6.27 23.18 -0.86
N GLY A 161 -5.55 24.24 -0.53
CA GLY A 161 -4.82 25.07 -1.49
C GLY A 161 -3.48 24.48 -1.90
N GLU A 162 -2.84 25.13 -2.87
CA GLU A 162 -1.51 24.76 -3.38
C GLU A 162 -0.40 24.87 -2.33
N ASP A 163 -0.57 25.76 -1.37
CA ASP A 163 0.41 26.07 -0.32
C ASP A 163 0.29 25.18 0.93
N ALA A 164 -0.78 24.40 1.05
CA ALA A 164 -1.04 23.49 2.17
C ALA A 164 -0.41 22.09 2.00
N GLY A 165 0.41 21.88 0.96
CA GLY A 165 1.00 20.57 0.67
C GLY A 165 -0.03 19.55 0.13
N PRO A 166 -0.72 19.85 -0.99
CA PRO A 166 -1.68 18.93 -1.60
C PRO A 166 -1.06 17.59 -2.01
N LEU A 167 -1.92 16.59 -2.24
CA LEU A 167 -1.49 15.34 -2.84
C LEU A 167 -0.90 15.58 -4.23
N LEU A 168 0.17 14.83 -4.53
CA LEU A 168 0.85 14.75 -5.82
C LEU A 168 0.60 13.36 -6.42
N TYR A 169 0.33 13.28 -7.72
CA TYR A 169 0.18 12.00 -8.43
C TYR A 169 0.63 12.12 -9.88
N TYR A 170 0.94 10.98 -10.49
CA TYR A 170 1.43 10.88 -11.87
C TYR A 170 0.41 10.12 -12.71
N PRO A 171 -0.51 10.81 -13.42
CA PRO A 171 -1.57 10.18 -14.18
C PRO A 171 -1.06 9.12 -15.16
N GLY A 172 -1.69 7.96 -15.18
CA GLY A 172 -1.35 6.85 -16.07
C GLY A 172 -0.21 5.95 -15.59
N SER A 173 0.53 6.32 -14.55
CA SER A 173 1.63 5.51 -14.00
C SER A 173 1.18 4.16 -13.44
N HIS A 174 -0.09 4.03 -13.06
CA HIS A 174 -0.66 2.75 -12.61
C HIS A 174 -0.57 1.65 -13.66
N LYS A 175 -0.54 2.00 -14.95
CA LYS A 175 -0.45 1.04 -16.07
C LYS A 175 0.92 0.42 -16.24
N TRP A 176 1.95 0.94 -15.57
CA TRP A 176 3.27 0.32 -15.60
C TRP A 176 3.24 -1.08 -14.98
N PRO A 177 4.23 -1.95 -15.28
CA PRO A 177 4.43 -3.17 -14.51
C PRO A 177 4.53 -2.87 -13.02
N ILE A 178 4.12 -3.81 -12.17
CA ILE A 178 4.42 -3.72 -10.74
C ILE A 178 5.89 -4.10 -10.57
N PHE A 179 6.69 -3.15 -10.12
CA PHE A 179 8.11 -3.36 -9.84
C PHE A 179 8.31 -3.69 -8.35
N THR A 180 9.05 -4.77 -8.11
CA THR A 180 9.34 -5.37 -6.81
C THR A 180 10.84 -5.65 -6.67
N ASN A 181 11.26 -6.26 -5.55
CA ASN A 181 12.66 -6.49 -5.19
C ASN A 181 13.51 -7.11 -6.32
N GLU A 182 13.00 -8.11 -7.04
CA GLU A 182 13.71 -8.78 -8.12
C GLU A 182 14.02 -7.87 -9.33
N HIS A 183 13.20 -6.84 -9.53
CA HIS A 183 13.37 -5.88 -10.63
C HIS A 183 14.45 -4.84 -10.33
N ILE A 184 14.73 -4.59 -9.04
CA ILE A 184 15.77 -3.67 -8.58
C ILE A 184 17.02 -4.39 -8.07
N GLY A 185 17.10 -5.72 -8.25
CA GLY A 185 18.25 -6.52 -7.87
C GLY A 185 18.46 -6.66 -6.36
N ILE A 186 17.38 -6.58 -5.57
CA ILE A 186 17.40 -6.74 -4.12
C ILE A 186 16.80 -8.09 -3.73
N CYS A 187 17.36 -8.72 -2.71
CA CYS A 187 16.76 -9.86 -2.02
C CYS A 187 16.54 -9.44 -0.56
N ALA A 188 15.30 -9.17 -0.14
CA ALA A 188 15.00 -8.64 1.19
C ALA A 188 15.44 -9.61 2.31
N THR A 189 15.36 -10.91 2.04
CA THR A 189 15.82 -12.01 2.91
C THR A 189 17.32 -11.94 3.17
N HIS A 190 18.08 -11.26 2.31
CA HIS A 190 19.52 -11.09 2.44
C HIS A 190 19.93 -9.73 3.04
N LEU A 191 18.99 -8.89 3.42
CA LEU A 191 19.31 -7.62 4.05
C LEU A 191 19.38 -7.76 5.57
N GLU A 192 20.38 -7.13 6.19
CA GLU A 192 20.49 -7.08 7.66
C GLU A 192 19.30 -6.36 8.31
N ARG A 193 18.76 -5.38 7.60
CA ARG A 193 17.61 -4.59 8.02
C ARG A 193 16.55 -4.66 6.95
N LYS A 194 15.28 -4.66 7.38
CA LYS A 194 14.15 -4.58 6.46
C LYS A 194 14.30 -3.33 5.59
N PRO A 195 14.20 -3.46 4.25
CA PRO A 195 14.29 -2.31 3.37
C PRO A 195 13.10 -1.39 3.63
N THR A 196 13.34 -0.10 3.41
CA THR A 196 12.29 0.91 3.31
C THR A 196 12.09 1.27 1.85
N GLN A 197 11.07 2.07 1.54
CA GLN A 197 10.78 2.46 0.16
C GLN A 197 11.92 3.21 -0.53
N SER A 198 12.91 3.72 0.22
CA SER A 198 14.05 4.46 -0.35
C SER A 198 14.82 3.65 -1.41
N VAL A 199 14.81 2.32 -1.31
CA VAL A 199 15.46 1.43 -2.29
C VAL A 199 14.80 1.47 -3.68
N TYR A 200 13.55 1.94 -3.76
CA TYR A 200 12.79 2.07 -5.01
C TYR A 200 12.85 3.48 -5.62
N GLU A 201 13.30 4.50 -4.86
CA GLU A 201 13.17 5.90 -5.28
C GLU A 201 13.94 6.24 -6.55
N SER A 202 15.14 5.70 -6.72
CA SER A 202 15.94 5.90 -7.93
C SER A 202 15.24 5.33 -9.16
N MET A 203 14.64 4.15 -9.03
CA MET A 203 13.85 3.51 -10.09
C MET A 203 12.61 4.34 -10.43
N TRP A 204 11.86 4.83 -9.44
CA TRP A 204 10.69 5.67 -9.72
C TRP A 204 11.05 6.97 -10.43
N ARG A 205 12.16 7.63 -10.05
CA ARG A 205 12.65 8.82 -10.78
C ARG A 205 12.98 8.48 -12.23
N ALA A 206 13.71 7.40 -12.45
CA ALA A 206 14.05 6.94 -13.80
C ALA A 206 12.81 6.60 -14.65
N LEU A 207 11.77 6.00 -14.07
CA LEU A 207 10.51 5.73 -14.78
C LEU A 207 9.77 7.02 -15.14
N VAL A 208 9.69 7.98 -14.23
CA VAL A 208 9.08 9.30 -14.51
C VAL A 208 9.80 9.97 -15.68
N ASP A 209 11.13 9.98 -15.66
CA ASP A 209 11.95 10.56 -16.74
C ASP A 209 11.77 9.81 -18.06
N ALA A 210 11.80 8.47 -18.04
CA ALA A 210 11.69 7.62 -19.23
C ALA A 210 10.32 7.72 -19.92
N HIS A 211 9.24 7.85 -19.14
CA HIS A 211 7.88 7.97 -19.67
C HIS A 211 7.44 9.43 -19.89
N GLY A 212 8.22 10.42 -19.44
CA GLY A 212 7.89 11.83 -19.55
C GLY A 212 6.57 12.23 -18.86
N VAL A 213 6.14 11.47 -17.85
CA VAL A 213 4.88 11.72 -17.15
C VAL A 213 5.03 12.94 -16.27
N LYS A 214 4.07 13.86 -16.36
CA LYS A 214 4.06 15.08 -15.55
C LYS A 214 3.23 14.88 -14.29
N PRO A 215 3.70 15.34 -13.13
CA PRO A 215 2.89 15.30 -11.92
C PRO A 215 1.68 16.24 -12.03
N GLN A 216 0.63 15.90 -11.30
CA GLN A 216 -0.54 16.73 -11.03
C GLN A 216 -0.78 16.81 -9.52
N THR A 217 -1.43 17.90 -9.09
CA THR A 217 -1.78 18.12 -7.69
C THR A 217 -3.29 18.11 -7.48
N PHE A 218 -3.75 17.60 -6.34
CA PHE A 218 -5.17 17.62 -5.98
C PHE A 218 -5.47 18.78 -5.03
N ARG A 219 -6.04 19.85 -5.57
CA ARG A 219 -6.56 21.00 -4.81
C ARG A 219 -7.99 20.70 -4.38
N ALA A 220 -8.12 19.84 -3.38
CA ALA A 220 -9.41 19.31 -2.96
C ALA A 220 -10.31 20.38 -2.34
N LYS A 221 -11.61 20.28 -2.57
CA LYS A 221 -12.63 20.91 -1.73
C LYS A 221 -12.96 20.01 -0.55
N LYS A 222 -13.36 20.61 0.57
CA LYS A 222 -13.91 19.85 1.71
C LYS A 222 -14.99 18.90 1.20
N GLY A 223 -14.96 17.65 1.63
CA GLY A 223 -15.91 16.63 1.20
C GLY A 223 -15.51 15.90 -0.08
N GLN A 224 -14.48 16.35 -0.81
CA GLN A 224 -13.99 15.58 -1.94
C GLN A 224 -13.07 14.45 -1.50
N ALA A 225 -13.14 13.36 -2.24
CA ALA A 225 -12.23 12.23 -2.10
C ALA A 225 -11.55 11.89 -3.43
N LEU A 226 -10.32 11.40 -3.35
CA LEU A 226 -9.55 10.86 -4.45
C LEU A 226 -9.34 9.37 -4.21
N ILE A 227 -9.92 8.55 -5.09
CA ILE A 227 -9.65 7.12 -5.15
C ILE A 227 -8.41 6.95 -6.02
N TRP A 228 -7.39 6.24 -5.55
CA TRP A 228 -6.24 5.85 -6.38
C TRP A 228 -6.04 4.33 -6.41
N LEU A 229 -5.56 3.85 -7.55
CA LEU A 229 -5.19 2.45 -7.74
C LEU A 229 -3.82 2.16 -7.11
N ALA A 230 -3.62 0.94 -6.62
CA ALA A 230 -2.41 0.54 -5.88
C ALA A 230 -1.07 0.90 -6.54
N ASN A 231 -1.02 0.84 -7.87
CA ASN A 231 0.20 1.07 -8.63
C ASN A 231 0.35 2.53 -9.12
N LEU A 232 -0.60 3.42 -8.82
CA LEU A 232 -0.45 4.84 -9.14
C LEU A 232 0.70 5.42 -8.34
N LEU A 233 1.67 6.04 -9.03
CA LEU A 233 2.74 6.77 -8.38
C LEU A 233 2.16 8.07 -7.79
N HIS A 234 2.30 8.25 -6.48
CA HIS A 234 1.74 9.38 -5.73
C HIS A 234 2.60 9.76 -4.52
N GLY A 235 2.40 10.96 -3.99
CA GLY A 235 3.15 11.51 -2.86
C GLY A 235 2.51 12.78 -2.30
N GLY A 236 3.25 13.54 -1.50
CA GLY A 236 2.82 14.86 -1.01
C GLY A 236 3.74 15.95 -1.53
N THR A 237 3.19 17.10 -1.94
CA THR A 237 4.05 18.25 -2.25
C THR A 237 4.60 18.88 -0.99
N LYS A 238 5.63 19.72 -1.15
CA LYS A 238 6.12 20.59 -0.08
C LYS A 238 4.98 21.47 0.44
N GLN A 239 4.89 21.61 1.76
CA GLN A 239 4.02 22.61 2.38
C GLN A 239 4.75 23.96 2.31
N LEU A 240 4.10 24.96 1.71
CA LEU A 240 4.70 26.27 1.46
C LEU A 240 4.33 27.29 2.53
N ASP A 241 3.17 27.10 3.18
CA ASP A 241 2.70 27.93 4.28
C ASP A 241 2.53 27.09 5.54
N LYS A 242 3.39 27.34 6.54
CA LYS A 242 3.36 26.66 7.84
C LYS A 242 2.13 26.98 8.69
N THR A 243 1.37 28.03 8.35
CA THR A 243 0.17 28.43 9.10
C THR A 243 -1.08 27.68 8.64
N LYS A 244 -1.00 26.96 7.51
CA LYS A 244 -2.10 26.17 6.97
C LYS A 244 -2.09 24.73 7.46
N THR A 245 -3.26 24.14 7.51
CA THR A 245 -3.49 22.72 7.76
C THR A 245 -3.85 21.99 6.47
N ARG A 246 -3.83 20.65 6.52
CA ARG A 246 -4.29 19.75 5.46
C ARG A 246 -5.05 18.56 6.03
N TRP A 247 -6.12 18.83 6.76
CA TRP A 247 -6.94 17.83 7.42
C TRP A 247 -7.54 16.83 6.44
N SER A 248 -7.23 15.55 6.64
CA SER A 248 -7.63 14.49 5.75
C SER A 248 -7.51 13.11 6.38
N GLN A 249 -8.20 12.16 5.77
CA GLN A 249 -8.08 10.74 6.08
C GLN A 249 -7.81 9.94 4.81
N VAL A 250 -6.82 9.05 4.88
CA VAL A 250 -6.66 7.95 3.92
C VAL A 250 -7.29 6.71 4.52
N THR A 251 -8.08 6.00 3.74
CA THR A 251 -8.48 4.62 4.03
C THR A 251 -7.96 3.71 2.94
N HIS A 252 -7.20 2.69 3.32
CA HIS A 252 -6.75 1.65 2.39
C HIS A 252 -7.71 0.46 2.43
N TYR A 253 -8.04 -0.05 1.25
CA TYR A 253 -8.94 -1.17 1.05
C TYR A 253 -8.21 -2.30 0.33
N TYR A 254 -8.35 -3.50 0.86
CA TYR A 254 -8.10 -4.73 0.13
C TYR A 254 -9.41 -5.25 -0.45
N PHE A 255 -9.33 -6.31 -1.25
CA PHE A 255 -10.49 -7.01 -1.78
C PHE A 255 -10.41 -8.49 -1.46
N GLU A 256 -11.57 -9.13 -1.34
CA GLU A 256 -11.67 -10.55 -0.99
C GLU A 256 -10.96 -11.50 -1.97
N ASP A 257 -10.74 -12.73 -1.50
CA ASP A 257 -10.12 -13.84 -2.24
C ASP A 257 -8.71 -13.54 -2.77
N CYS A 258 -7.89 -12.93 -1.89
CA CYS A 258 -6.51 -12.58 -2.17
C CYS A 258 -5.58 -13.07 -1.05
N ALA A 259 -4.32 -13.26 -1.41
CA ALA A 259 -3.22 -13.40 -0.46
C ALA A 259 -2.57 -12.04 -0.28
N TYR A 260 -2.62 -11.47 0.92
CA TYR A 260 -2.16 -10.13 1.24
C TYR A 260 -0.74 -10.18 1.79
N TYR A 261 0.15 -9.35 1.26
CA TYR A 261 1.56 -9.39 1.63
C TYR A 261 2.25 -8.03 1.42
N THR A 262 3.49 -7.92 1.87
CA THR A 262 4.36 -6.76 1.67
C THR A 262 5.45 -7.12 0.67
N PRO A 263 5.35 -6.72 -0.61
CA PRO A 263 6.36 -7.10 -1.61
C PRO A 263 7.77 -6.64 -1.26
N MET A 264 7.92 -5.44 -0.70
CA MET A 264 9.22 -4.92 -0.26
C MET A 264 9.93 -5.83 0.75
N TRP A 265 9.20 -6.63 1.52
CA TRP A 265 9.77 -7.56 2.51
C TRP A 265 9.67 -9.03 2.08
N SER A 266 9.31 -9.27 0.83
CA SER A 266 9.06 -10.61 0.29
C SER A 266 10.02 -10.91 -0.84
N ASP A 267 10.43 -12.18 -0.93
CA ASP A 267 11.14 -12.78 -2.04
C ASP A 267 10.45 -14.12 -2.35
N PRO A 268 9.27 -14.11 -3.01
CA PRO A 268 8.38 -15.27 -3.06
C PRO A 268 9.02 -16.53 -3.65
N PHE A 269 9.81 -16.38 -4.72
CA PHE A 269 10.53 -17.50 -5.35
C PHE A 269 11.74 -17.97 -4.55
N TYR A 270 12.21 -17.16 -3.59
CA TYR A 270 13.19 -17.57 -2.58
C TYR A 270 12.51 -18.25 -1.36
N GLY A 271 11.18 -18.38 -1.37
CA GLY A 271 10.40 -19.00 -0.31
C GLY A 271 10.07 -18.08 0.86
N ASN A 272 10.32 -16.77 0.73
CA ASN A 272 9.98 -15.78 1.76
C ASN A 272 8.83 -14.89 1.29
N ILE A 273 7.70 -14.90 2.00
CA ILE A 273 6.58 -14.00 1.73
C ILE A 273 6.17 -13.37 3.04
N ALA A 274 6.33 -12.06 3.19
CA ALA A 274 5.86 -11.30 4.33
C ALA A 274 4.34 -11.09 4.24
N PHE A 275 3.58 -12.16 4.56
CA PHE A 275 2.12 -12.12 4.62
C PHE A 275 1.62 -11.08 5.62
N ARG A 276 0.40 -10.59 5.36
CA ARG A 276 -0.32 -9.67 6.23
C ARG A 276 -1.56 -10.34 6.79
N GLU A 277 -1.72 -10.23 8.11
CA GLU A 277 -2.92 -10.60 8.85
C GLU A 277 -3.50 -9.33 9.47
N LEU A 278 -4.44 -8.72 8.77
CA LEU A 278 -4.98 -7.41 9.13
C LEU A 278 -6.46 -7.53 9.51
N PRO A 279 -6.93 -6.74 10.49
CA PRO A 279 -8.34 -6.70 10.82
C PRO A 279 -9.11 -6.04 9.67
N ASN A 280 -10.21 -6.66 9.27
CA ASN A 280 -11.23 -6.00 8.48
C ASN A 280 -11.95 -5.00 9.39
N ILE A 281 -11.82 -3.69 9.13
CA ILE A 281 -12.36 -2.64 10.02
C ILE A 281 -13.90 -2.73 10.11
N VAL A 282 -14.58 -3.29 9.10
CA VAL A 282 -16.04 -3.52 9.13
C VAL A 282 -16.41 -4.57 10.18
N THR A 283 -15.73 -5.71 10.19
CA THR A 283 -16.11 -6.86 11.04
C THR A 283 -15.34 -6.91 12.36
N GLY A 284 -14.17 -6.29 12.43
CA GLY A 284 -13.21 -6.42 13.53
C GLY A 284 -12.40 -7.72 13.52
N GLU A 285 -12.67 -8.62 12.57
CA GLU A 285 -12.01 -9.93 12.49
C GLU A 285 -10.75 -9.88 11.63
N ILE A 286 -9.76 -10.72 11.96
CA ILE A 286 -8.56 -10.90 11.13
C ILE A 286 -8.95 -11.59 9.84
N THR A 287 -8.64 -10.94 8.71
CA THR A 287 -8.92 -11.50 7.38
C THR A 287 -7.97 -12.65 7.08
N ARG A 288 -8.52 -13.77 6.59
CA ARG A 288 -7.72 -14.92 6.16
C ARG A 288 -7.19 -14.72 4.74
N ASN A 289 -5.93 -15.09 4.55
CA ASN A 289 -5.29 -15.13 3.24
C ASN A 289 -5.86 -16.28 2.39
N ALA A 290 -6.13 -16.02 1.12
CA ALA A 290 -6.69 -17.02 0.19
C ALA A 290 -6.01 -16.96 -1.19
N TYR A 291 -6.02 -18.09 -1.90
CA TYR A 291 -5.55 -18.20 -3.27
C TYR A 291 -6.52 -19.06 -4.07
N LEU A 292 -7.17 -18.45 -5.07
CA LEU A 292 -8.17 -19.10 -5.91
C LEU A 292 -9.29 -19.79 -5.09
N GLY A 293 -9.87 -19.06 -4.13
CA GLY A 293 -10.91 -19.55 -3.23
C GLY A 293 -10.44 -20.50 -2.14
N LYS A 294 -9.14 -20.85 -2.09
CA LYS A 294 -8.58 -21.78 -1.10
C LYS A 294 -7.85 -21.01 -0.01
N GLN A 295 -8.19 -21.27 1.25
CA GLN A 295 -7.47 -20.65 2.37
C GLN A 295 -6.01 -21.09 2.39
N ILE A 296 -5.11 -20.14 2.58
CA ILE A 296 -3.69 -20.41 2.80
C ILE A 296 -3.53 -20.90 4.24
N PRO A 297 -2.89 -22.07 4.49
CA PRO A 297 -2.70 -22.59 5.84
C PRO A 297 -1.95 -21.61 6.75
N ILE A 298 -2.39 -21.49 8.01
CA ILE A 298 -1.85 -20.50 8.95
C ILE A 298 -0.37 -20.73 9.25
N GLU A 299 0.11 -21.99 9.16
CA GLU A 299 1.52 -22.31 9.36
C GLU A 299 2.39 -21.65 8.28
N ARG A 300 1.88 -21.52 7.05
CA ARG A 300 2.58 -20.84 5.94
C ARG A 300 2.54 -19.32 6.06
N VAL A 301 1.47 -18.78 6.65
CA VAL A 301 1.34 -17.35 6.93
C VAL A 301 2.30 -16.95 8.06
N GLY A 302 2.35 -17.75 9.14
CA GLY A 302 3.22 -17.51 10.30
C GLY A 302 4.70 -17.81 10.06
N SER A 303 5.05 -18.71 9.13
CA SER A 303 6.44 -19.01 8.75
C SER A 303 7.15 -17.89 7.96
N ALA A 304 6.41 -16.83 7.61
CA ALA A 304 6.89 -15.63 6.93
C ALA A 304 7.93 -14.80 7.71
N HIS A 305 8.10 -15.10 8.99
CA HIS A 305 9.20 -14.57 9.78
C HIS A 305 10.42 -15.43 9.52
N VAL A 306 11.20 -15.09 8.49
CA VAL A 306 12.56 -15.64 8.37
C VAL A 306 13.38 -15.06 9.53
N THR A 307 13.32 -15.70 10.69
CA THR A 307 14.57 -15.98 11.40
C THR A 307 15.36 -16.86 10.46
N ARG A 308 16.52 -16.38 10.02
CA ARG A 308 17.41 -17.18 9.19
C ARG A 308 17.76 -18.42 10.02
N GLY A 309 17.16 -19.55 9.67
CA GLY A 309 17.48 -20.83 10.27
C GLY A 309 18.74 -21.40 9.61
N LEU A 310 19.38 -22.34 10.29
CA LEU A 310 20.36 -23.18 9.64
C LEU A 310 19.65 -23.99 8.53
N PRO A 311 20.33 -24.27 7.39
CA PRO A 311 19.88 -25.26 6.43
C PRO A 311 19.46 -26.55 7.15
N ALA A 312 18.43 -27.23 6.67
CA ALA A 312 17.92 -28.43 7.33
C ALA A 312 18.98 -29.55 7.43
N ASP A 313 19.97 -29.53 6.53
CA ASP A 313 21.13 -30.42 6.49
C ASP A 313 22.42 -29.78 7.02
N PHE A 314 22.32 -28.68 7.77
CA PHE A 314 23.49 -28.03 8.36
C PHE A 314 24.14 -28.93 9.41
N ASP A 315 25.43 -29.19 9.21
CA ASP A 315 26.28 -29.92 10.14
C ASP A 315 27.50 -29.06 10.46
N ALA A 316 27.70 -28.76 11.74
CA ALA A 316 28.76 -27.86 12.19
C ALA A 316 30.16 -28.37 11.81
N GLU A 317 30.38 -29.69 11.83
CA GLU A 317 31.67 -30.29 11.52
C GLU A 317 31.93 -30.29 10.01
N LEU A 318 30.93 -30.60 9.18
CA LEU A 318 31.03 -30.47 7.73
C LEU A 318 31.26 -29.00 7.32
N TYR A 319 30.59 -28.08 7.99
CA TYR A 319 30.76 -26.65 7.74
C TYR A 319 32.17 -26.17 8.12
N PHE A 320 32.71 -26.61 9.26
CA PHE A 320 34.09 -26.29 9.61
C PHE A 320 35.11 -26.97 8.70
N ALA A 321 34.85 -28.19 8.23
CA ALA A 321 35.72 -28.87 7.27
C ALA A 321 35.79 -28.10 5.94
N ALA A 322 34.66 -27.53 5.51
CA ALA A 322 34.56 -26.70 4.32
C ALA A 322 35.15 -25.29 4.50
N ASN A 323 35.12 -24.76 5.73
CA ASN A 323 35.55 -23.40 6.07
C ASN A 323 36.54 -23.40 7.25
N PRO A 324 37.79 -23.89 7.06
CA PRO A 324 38.76 -24.04 8.15
C PRO A 324 39.16 -22.73 8.82
N ASP A 325 39.03 -21.61 8.11
CA ASP A 325 39.28 -20.26 8.62
C ASP A 325 38.28 -19.87 9.72
N VAL A 326 37.03 -20.30 9.61
CA VAL A 326 35.99 -20.08 10.63
C VAL A 326 36.34 -20.84 11.91
N ARG A 327 36.80 -22.09 11.77
CA ARG A 327 37.28 -22.90 12.90
C ARG A 327 38.50 -22.26 13.56
N ALA A 328 39.45 -21.76 12.76
CA ALA A 328 40.65 -21.10 13.26
C ALA A 328 40.34 -19.76 13.98
N ALA A 329 39.28 -19.05 13.55
CA ALA A 329 38.81 -17.83 14.19
C ALA A 329 38.10 -18.07 15.54
N GLY A 330 37.78 -19.33 15.89
CA GLY A 330 37.13 -19.69 17.15
C GLY A 330 35.65 -19.27 17.24
N VAL A 331 35.03 -18.90 16.13
CA VAL A 331 33.59 -18.55 16.05
C VAL A 331 32.78 -19.85 15.89
N GLY A 332 31.63 -19.95 16.55
CA GLY A 332 30.75 -21.12 16.40
C GLY A 332 30.30 -21.29 14.95
N ALA A 333 30.20 -22.53 14.43
CA ALA A 333 29.80 -22.79 13.04
C ALA A 333 28.42 -22.20 12.71
N GLU A 334 27.45 -22.44 13.59
CA GLU A 334 26.09 -21.93 13.46
C GLU A 334 26.08 -20.41 13.56
N GLU A 335 26.74 -19.85 14.57
CA GLU A 335 26.88 -18.41 14.77
C GLU A 335 27.50 -17.74 13.54
N HIS A 336 28.62 -18.27 13.05
CA HIS A 336 29.30 -17.77 11.88
C HIS A 336 28.43 -17.91 10.63
N TYR A 337 27.81 -19.07 10.41
CA TYR A 337 26.96 -19.25 9.25
C TYR A 337 25.80 -18.27 9.25
N LEU A 338 25.11 -18.12 10.38
CA LEU A 338 23.98 -17.21 10.56
C LEU A 338 24.39 -15.74 10.41
N ALA A 339 25.54 -15.36 10.96
CA ALA A 339 26.05 -14.00 10.94
C ALA A 339 26.68 -13.61 9.58
N HIS A 340 27.49 -14.48 8.99
CA HIS A 340 28.40 -14.17 7.87
C HIS A 340 28.39 -15.19 6.74
N GLY A 341 28.48 -16.48 7.07
CA GLY A 341 28.87 -17.51 6.12
C GLY A 341 27.96 -17.65 4.91
N TRP A 342 26.67 -17.46 5.10
CA TRP A 342 25.74 -17.49 3.98
C TRP A 342 25.92 -16.34 2.97
N ARG A 343 26.36 -15.15 3.42
CA ARG A 343 26.59 -13.97 2.58
C ARG A 343 27.85 -14.14 1.75
N GLU A 344 28.84 -14.76 2.39
CA GLU A 344 30.10 -15.12 1.79
C GLU A 344 29.98 -16.34 0.86
N MET A 345 28.77 -16.89 0.69
CA MET A 345 28.50 -18.12 -0.06
C MET A 345 29.40 -19.27 0.41
N ARG A 346 29.67 -19.35 1.72
CA ARG A 346 30.45 -20.43 2.31
C ARG A 346 29.80 -21.77 2.00
N SER A 347 30.63 -22.72 1.57
CA SER A 347 30.15 -24.07 1.32
C SER A 347 29.72 -24.71 2.65
N LEU A 348 28.60 -25.43 2.63
CA LEU A 348 28.12 -26.16 3.81
C LEU A 348 28.93 -27.43 4.10
N ARG A 349 29.74 -27.87 3.14
CA ARG A 349 30.52 -29.12 3.15
C ARG A 349 31.71 -29.04 2.18
N PRO A 350 32.77 -29.83 2.38
CA PRO A 350 33.95 -29.85 1.51
C PRO A 350 33.66 -30.15 0.03
#